data_AF-A0AAV0XW07-F1
#
_entry.id   AF-A0AAV0XW07-F1
#
_cell.length_a   1.000
_cell.length_b   1.000
_cell.length_c   1.000
_cell.angle_alpha   90.00
_cell.angle_beta   90.00
_cell.angle_gamma   90.00
#
_symmetry.space_group_name_H-M   'P 1'
#
loop_
_entity.id
_entity.type
_entity.pdbx_description
1 polymer ?
#
loop_
_entity_poly.entity_id
_entity_poly.type
_entity_poly.pdbx_seq_one_letter_code
_entity_poly.pdbx_strand_id
1 'polypeptide(L)'
;MTPLLNTSTQAEENYQRAHIATRNVIERVFGVWKRRFPVLAVGIRTQLSTSMKTIVATAVLYNMLLQQRDEMPHNEEPIRPEFLHEFNANPIRQTVNLVRSQLINSVFS
;
A
#
# COMPACT_ATOMS: atom_id res chain seq x y z
N MET A 1 -9.46 4.49 -1.71
CA MET A 1 -9.88 5.87 -1.99
C MET A 1 -9.28 6.34 -3.30
N THR A 2 -10.08 6.95 -4.17
CA THR A 2 -9.66 7.40 -5.51
C THR A 2 -9.18 8.85 -5.48
N PRO A 3 -8.11 9.19 -6.22
CA PRO A 3 -7.71 10.58 -6.44
C PRO A 3 -8.79 11.33 -7.23
N LEU A 4 -8.88 12.65 -7.01
CA LEU A 4 -9.72 13.53 -7.82
C LEU A 4 -9.04 13.83 -9.14
N LEU A 5 -9.80 13.78 -10.25
CA LEU A 5 -9.28 14.14 -11.57
C LEU A 5 -9.05 15.65 -11.69
N ASN A 6 -10.01 16.43 -11.17
CA ASN A 6 -9.96 17.87 -11.07
C ASN A 6 -10.45 18.27 -9.67
N THR A 7 -9.80 19.24 -9.06
CA THR A 7 -10.22 19.87 -7.81
C THR A 7 -10.86 21.21 -8.13
N SER A 8 -12.01 21.51 -7.56
CA SER A 8 -12.75 22.76 -7.76
C SER A 8 -12.96 23.54 -6.46
N THR A 9 -12.83 22.88 -5.30
CA THR A 9 -12.98 23.51 -3.98
C THR A 9 -11.70 23.38 -3.15
N GLN A 10 -11.52 24.27 -2.17
CA GLN A 10 -10.38 24.20 -1.25
C GLN A 10 -10.33 22.88 -0.47
N ALA A 11 -11.49 22.32 -0.13
CA ALA A 11 -11.60 21.03 0.55
C ALA A 11 -11.11 19.87 -0.33
N GLU A 12 -11.43 19.90 -1.62
CA GLU A 12 -10.93 18.94 -2.60
C GLU A 12 -9.42 19.03 -2.79
N GLU A 13 -8.86 20.24 -2.82
CA GLU A 13 -7.40 20.44 -2.87
C GLU A 13 -6.69 19.90 -1.62
N ASN A 14 -7.26 20.16 -0.44
CA ASN A 14 -6.72 19.67 0.83
C ASN A 14 -6.76 18.14 0.90
N TYR A 15 -7.89 17.54 0.50
CA TYR A 15 -8.01 16.10 0.35
C TYR A 15 -6.98 15.55 -0.62
N GLN A 16 -6.84 16.13 -1.81
CA GLN A 16 -5.93 15.65 -2.85
C GLN A 16 -4.47 15.71 -2.38
N ARG A 17 -4.07 16.81 -1.72
CA ARG A 17 -2.72 16.96 -1.16
C ARG A 17 -2.45 15.91 -0.08
N ALA A 18 -3.38 15.72 0.85
CA ALA A 18 -3.27 14.71 1.91
C ALA A 18 -3.24 13.28 1.34
N HIS A 19 -4.07 13.01 0.33
CA HIS A 19 -4.14 11.72 -0.36
C HIS A 19 -2.82 11.38 -1.05
N ILE A 20 -2.26 12.30 -1.85
CA ILE A 20 -0.97 12.12 -2.51
C ILE A 20 0.15 11.89 -1.49
N ALA A 21 0.22 12.72 -0.45
CA ALA A 21 1.25 12.59 0.58
C ALA A 21 1.18 11.22 1.27
N THR A 22 -0.02 10.78 1.67
CA THR A 22 -0.24 9.49 2.31
C THR A 22 0.10 8.34 1.38
N ARG A 23 -0.34 8.41 0.11
CA ARG A 23 -0.07 7.38 -0.89
C ARG A 23 1.43 7.22 -1.14
N ASN A 24 2.15 8.31 -1.30
CA ASN A 24 3.60 8.28 -1.51
C ASN A 24 4.34 7.60 -0.35
N VAL A 25 3.94 7.89 0.89
CA VAL A 25 4.54 7.24 2.08
C VAL A 25 4.25 5.75 2.07
N ILE A 26 2.99 5.36 1.87
CA ILE A 26 2.58 3.95 1.90
C ILE A 26 3.19 3.15 0.74
N GLU A 27 3.24 3.70 -0.48
CA GLU A 27 3.88 3.05 -1.63
C GLU A 27 5.38 2.85 -1.41
N ARG A 28 6.08 3.84 -0.82
CA ARG A 28 7.49 3.71 -0.45
C ARG A 28 7.70 2.64 0.62
N VAL A 29 6.87 2.63 1.67
CA VAL A 29 6.93 1.61 2.73
C VAL A 29 6.68 0.22 2.15
N PHE A 30 5.66 0.03 1.31
CA PHE A 30 5.41 -1.25 0.65
C PHE A 30 6.52 -1.65 -0.30
N GLY A 31 7.15 -0.70 -1.01
CA GLY A 31 8.30 -0.98 -1.87
C GLY A 31 9.51 -1.48 -1.08
N VAL A 32 9.79 -0.89 0.08
CA VAL A 32 10.85 -1.36 0.99
C VAL A 32 10.48 -2.72 1.59
N TRP A 33 9.25 -2.87 2.07
CA TRP A 33 8.79 -4.08 2.74
C TRP A 33 8.78 -5.30 1.82
N LYS A 34 8.34 -5.14 0.56
CA LYS A 34 8.37 -6.19 -0.47
C LYS A 34 9.77 -6.58 -0.90
N ARG A 35 10.71 -5.63 -0.98
CA ARG A 35 12.12 -5.94 -1.28
C ARG A 35 12.78 -6.72 -0.15
N ARG A 36 12.50 -6.34 1.09
CA ARG A 36 13.06 -7.00 2.28
C ARG A 36 12.45 -8.37 2.54
N PHE A 37 11.17 -8.57 2.19
CA PHE A 37 10.48 -9.85 2.30
C PHE A 37 9.83 -10.22 0.96
N PRO A 38 10.58 -10.90 0.05
CA PRO A 38 10.11 -11.24 -1.29
C PRO A 38 8.80 -12.04 -1.34
N VAL A 39 8.46 -12.74 -0.25
CA VAL A 39 7.19 -13.45 -0.07
C VAL A 39 5.96 -12.53 -0.26
N LEU A 40 6.10 -11.23 0.02
CA LEU A 40 5.05 -10.21 -0.15
C LEU A 40 4.96 -9.68 -1.60
N ALA A 41 6.00 -9.90 -2.42
CA ALA A 41 6.06 -9.47 -3.80
C ALA A 41 5.63 -10.58 -4.77
N VAL A 42 6.10 -11.81 -4.52
CA VAL A 42 5.80 -13.02 -5.31
C VAL A 42 4.36 -13.50 -5.09
N GLY A 43 3.83 -13.27 -3.89
CA GLY A 43 2.51 -13.72 -3.46
C GLY A 43 2.57 -14.95 -2.55
N ILE A 44 1.64 -15.02 -1.60
CA ILE A 44 1.59 -16.06 -0.58
C ILE A 44 0.61 -17.16 -1.01
N ARG A 45 1.10 -18.40 -1.14
CA ARG A 45 0.32 -19.57 -1.56
C ARG A 45 0.02 -20.54 -0.40
N THR A 46 -0.21 -20.00 0.79
CA THR A 46 -0.58 -20.79 1.97
C THR A 46 -2.06 -20.56 2.31
N GLN A 47 -2.58 -21.36 3.26
CA GLN A 47 -3.93 -21.16 3.78
C GLN A 47 -4.09 -19.71 4.28
N LEU A 48 -5.28 -19.13 4.11
CA LEU A 48 -5.54 -17.71 4.44
C LEU A 48 -5.07 -17.32 5.84
N SER A 49 -5.33 -18.17 6.84
CA SER A 49 -4.86 -18.00 8.22
C SER A 49 -3.34 -17.85 8.31
N THR A 50 -2.60 -18.69 7.59
CA THR A 50 -1.13 -18.63 7.53
C THR A 50 -0.67 -17.39 6.76
N SER A 51 -1.32 -17.07 5.64
CA SER A 51 -1.00 -15.86 4.87
C SER A 51 -1.12 -14.58 5.71
N MET A 52 -2.20 -14.46 6.49
CA MET A 52 -2.37 -13.34 7.41
C MET A 52 -1.27 -13.30 8.48
N LYS A 53 -0.90 -14.46 9.06
CA LYS A 53 0.19 -14.55 10.03
C LYS A 53 1.54 -14.15 9.42
N THR A 54 1.82 -14.56 8.18
CA THR A 54 3.04 -14.16 7.46
C THR A 54 3.11 -12.66 7.25
N ILE A 55 2.00 -12.02 6.86
CA ILE A 55 1.92 -10.56 6.71
C ILE A 55 2.19 -9.87 8.06
N VAL A 56 1.57 -10.31 9.14
CA VAL A 56 1.80 -9.71 10.47
C VAL A 56 3.23 -9.94 10.96
N ALA A 57 3.75 -11.17 10.84
CA ALA A 57 5.11 -11.51 11.25
C ALA A 57 6.16 -10.66 10.52
N THR A 58 6.02 -10.51 9.20
CA THR A 58 6.94 -9.68 8.41
C THR A 58 6.84 -8.19 8.75
N ALA A 59 5.69 -7.69 9.21
CA ALA A 59 5.56 -6.30 9.68
C ALA A 59 6.27 -6.10 11.03
N VAL A 60 6.13 -7.05 11.95
CA VAL A 60 6.85 -7.04 13.24
C VAL A 60 8.36 -7.09 13.01
N LEU A 61 8.82 -8.00 12.15
CA LEU A 61 10.24 -8.10 11.78
C LEU A 61 10.76 -6.82 11.13
N TYR A 62 9.97 -6.21 10.23
CA TYR A 62 10.34 -4.92 9.63
C TYR A 62 10.58 -3.83 10.70
N ASN A 63 9.70 -3.73 11.70
CA ASN A 63 9.85 -2.76 12.78
C ASN A 63 11.08 -3.04 13.64
N MET A 64 11.38 -4.30 13.93
CA MET A 64 12.61 -4.68 14.66
C MET A 64 13.87 -4.28 13.88
N LEU A 65 13.90 -4.55 12.57
CA LEU A 65 15.03 -4.20 11.71
C LEU A 65 15.22 -2.67 11.60
N LEU A 66 14.13 -1.90 11.54
CA LEU A 66 14.18 -0.44 11.62
C LEU A 66 14.81 0.06 12.92
N GLN A 67 14.43 -0.53 14.07
CA GLN A 67 15.00 -0.17 15.36
C GLN A 67 16.50 -0.49 15.44
N GLN A 68 16.91 -1.60 14.84
CA GLN A 68 18.31 -2.02 14.76
C GLN A 68 19.14 -1.25 13.74
N ARG A 69 18.51 -0.35 12.94
CA ARG A 69 19.14 0.33 11.79
C ARG A 69 19.78 -0.66 10.82
N ASP A 70 19.15 -1.80 10.65
CA ASP A 70 19.62 -2.84 9.73
C ASP A 70 19.64 -2.31 8.29
N GLU A 71 20.76 -2.53 7.62
CA GLU A 71 20.94 -2.07 6.24
C GLU A 71 19.99 -2.82 5.32
N MET A 72 19.45 -2.13 4.32
CA MET A 72 18.66 -2.80 3.31
C MET A 72 19.54 -3.82 2.58
N PRO A 73 19.03 -5.05 2.34
CA PRO A 73 19.74 -5.97 1.45
C PRO A 73 20.02 -5.25 0.14
N HIS A 74 21.25 -5.41 -0.38
CA HIS A 74 21.60 -4.91 -1.72
C HIS A 74 20.55 -5.43 -2.70
N ASN A 75 20.30 -4.67 -3.76
CA ASN A 75 19.28 -4.97 -4.76
C ASN A 75 19.68 -6.28 -5.48
N GLU A 76 19.41 -7.42 -4.87
CA GLU A 76 19.53 -8.73 -5.48
C GLU A 76 18.45 -8.80 -6.57
N GLU A 77 18.91 -9.08 -7.78
CA GLU A 77 18.19 -9.39 -9.02
C GLU A 77 16.67 -9.09 -9.02
N PRO A 78 16.17 -8.28 -9.98
CA PRO A 78 14.74 -8.01 -10.10
C PRO A 78 13.97 -9.34 -10.06
N ILE A 79 12.95 -9.40 -9.19
CA ILE A 79 12.10 -10.58 -9.03
C ILE A 79 11.65 -11.01 -10.42
N ARG A 80 12.09 -12.19 -10.85
CA ARG A 80 11.84 -12.66 -12.22
C ARG A 80 10.35 -12.58 -12.50
N PRO A 81 9.91 -12.12 -13.68
CA PRO A 81 8.50 -12.00 -14.03
C PRO A 81 7.72 -13.32 -13.81
N GLU A 82 8.42 -14.44 -13.97
CA GLU A 82 7.96 -15.81 -13.70
C GLU A 82 7.41 -16.03 -12.28
N PHE A 83 7.86 -15.23 -11.31
CA PHE A 83 7.42 -15.29 -9.91
C PHE A 83 6.29 -14.29 -9.58
N LEU A 84 5.93 -13.38 -10.49
CA LEU A 84 4.82 -12.46 -10.28
C LEU A 84 3.50 -13.16 -10.65
N HIS A 85 2.65 -13.44 -9.66
CA HIS A 85 1.30 -13.94 -9.93
C HIS A 85 0.33 -12.76 -10.07
N GLU A 86 -0.33 -12.64 -11.23
CA GLU A 86 -1.36 -11.62 -11.45
C GLU A 86 -2.56 -11.87 -10.53
N PHE A 87 -2.77 -10.97 -9.56
CA PHE A 87 -4.00 -10.92 -8.78
C PHE A 87 -5.05 -10.08 -9.53
N ASN A 88 -6.13 -10.72 -9.96
CA ASN A 88 -7.28 -10.04 -10.56
C ASN A 88 -8.09 -9.30 -9.47
N ALA A 89 -7.89 -7.98 -9.38
CA ALA A 89 -8.69 -7.10 -8.54
C ALA A 89 -9.90 -6.58 -9.33
N ASN A 90 -11.07 -7.19 -9.13
CA ASN A 90 -12.32 -6.70 -9.72
C ASN A 90 -12.91 -5.56 -8.86
N PRO A 91 -13.34 -4.41 -9.41
CA PRO A 91 -13.55 -3.22 -8.58
C PRO A 91 -15.01 -2.97 -8.25
N ILE A 92 -15.32 -2.84 -6.95
CA ILE A 92 -16.57 -2.27 -6.43
C ILE A 92 -16.47 -0.73 -6.61
N ARG A 93 -16.98 -0.19 -7.72
CA ARG A 93 -16.73 1.22 -8.12
C ARG A 93 -17.73 2.24 -7.55
N GLN A 94 -18.95 1.85 -7.22
CA GLN A 94 -20.04 2.81 -6.95
C GLN A 94 -20.06 3.32 -5.50
N THR A 95 -19.89 2.45 -4.49
CA THR A 95 -19.85 2.84 -3.07
C THR A 95 -18.68 3.77 -2.74
N VAL A 96 -17.56 3.62 -3.46
CA VAL A 96 -16.32 4.37 -3.20
C VAL A 96 -16.46 5.86 -3.45
N ASN A 97 -17.26 6.25 -4.45
CA ASN A 97 -17.43 7.66 -4.79
C ASN A 97 -18.25 8.44 -3.76
N LEU A 98 -19.31 7.82 -3.22
CA LEU A 98 -20.15 8.44 -2.19
C LEU A 98 -19.37 8.69 -0.90
N VAL A 99 -18.66 7.66 -0.42
CA VAL A 99 -17.84 7.75 0.80
C VAL A 99 -16.75 8.81 0.64
N ARG A 100 -16.12 8.90 -0.54
CA ARG A 100 -15.13 9.94 -0.83
C ARG A 100 -15.72 11.35 -0.75
N SER A 101 -16.88 11.58 -1.37
CA SER A 101 -17.53 12.91 -1.33
C SER A 101 -17.94 13.30 0.10
N GLN A 102 -18.46 12.35 0.88
CA GLN A 102 -18.76 12.59 2.30
C GLN A 102 -17.51 12.93 3.11
N LEU A 103 -16.41 12.20 2.90
CA LEU A 103 -15.15 12.45 3.59
C LEU A 103 -14.58 13.84 3.27
N ILE A 104 -14.53 14.23 2.00
CA ILE A 104 -14.01 15.53 1.56
C ILE A 104 -14.77 16.65 2.26
N ASN A 105 -16.09 16.60 2.24
CA ASN A 105 -16.93 17.66 2.78
C ASN A 105 -17.00 17.69 4.32
N SER A 106 -16.66 16.59 5.00
CA SER A 106 -16.72 16.51 6.47
C SER A 106 -15.38 16.69 7.17
N VAL A 107 -14.27 16.29 6.54
CA VAL A 107 -12.93 16.28 7.17
C VAL A 107 -12.03 17.39 6.62
N PHE A 108 -12.25 17.82 5.37
CA PHE A 108 -11.35 18.75 4.68
C PHE A 108 -12.00 20.11 4.36
N SER A 109 -13.22 20.34 4.87
CA SER A 109 -14.00 21.60 4.74
C SER A 109 -13.39 22.77 5.51
#